data_AF-A0A840R5M2-F1
#
_entry.id   AF-A0A840R5M2-F1
#
_cell.length_a   1.000
_cell.length_b   1.000
_cell.length_c   1.000
_cell.angle_alpha   90.00
_cell.angle_beta   90.00
_cell.angle_gamma   90.00
#
_symmetry.space_group_name_H-M   'P 1'
#
loop_
_entity.id
_entity.type
_entity.pdbx_description
1 polymer ?
#
loop_
_entity_poly.entity_id
_entity_poly.type
_entity_poly.pdbx_seq_one_letter_code
_entity_poly.pdbx_strand_id
1 'polypeptide(L)'
;MKTRTFAFALTCGLLASCASNPPPISVYNRPEARQPQVPARPTPQQSGEFNPATADAELVEQWLLDAATLDSDEASDLLLRAAEVLLREGELARADDVVGELIAPELSAEQALRLAIIRARVHRGHAEFSAALAELSDPLIEAAVIDAPIRRQLQYSQLRASLFQIEGDHLAAAREWIFIDPLLNPSQQGANRESIWQSLMQIPTATLIEHIGSTGNRDYLGWLELASVAKDNQGDIEAQVRQRDAWLARWPQHPARYSLPGGLDKLDDLIVERPDQVALILPVTGRLAAYGKAIRDGFFAAYYETLNQGGGVPKIRLYDSNSGDINALYQQTINDGNKLVIGPLEKEHVSALTASHPQAMSLPTLALNRIDGERFPSGLYQFGLNPEDEAAQIADIALAKGYKRALVITPEGSWGHKVAVAFTDRWQKLGGQIVASQTFDSNKNNYSKQIKSILNIDKSQQRLQRLQQIIGIRPNYEPYRRTDLDFIFLLARPNEGRAIKPLLAYHYAGDIPVYATSHIYRGSKAPTKDQDINGVRFIDIPWIFNEELEIRQAINNGIPSSPGYQRMYALGVDSFRLHLRLKQLRNGDRNQVFGETGTLSLNMLGQIERELSLAEIQNGIAVVNPITATETELP
;
A
#
# COMPACT_ATOMS: atom_id res chain seq x y z
N MET A 1 -64.55 -20.66 10.42
CA MET A 1 -65.96 -20.46 10.86
C MET A 1 -65.95 -20.11 12.34
N LYS A 2 -66.86 -19.23 12.80
CA LYS A 2 -67.07 -18.80 14.20
C LYS A 2 -65.90 -17.97 14.82
N THR A 3 -66.09 -16.98 15.70
CA THR A 3 -67.03 -15.82 15.77
C THR A 3 -66.66 -14.96 17.00
N ARG A 4 -66.55 -13.62 16.85
CA ARG A 4 -66.80 -12.53 17.86
C ARG A 4 -66.05 -12.60 19.22
N THR A 5 -65.45 -11.52 19.75
CA THR A 5 -66.07 -10.21 20.12
C THR A 5 -65.03 -9.10 20.32
N PHE A 6 -65.27 -7.92 19.71
CA PHE A 6 -65.45 -6.55 20.28
C PHE A 6 -65.02 -6.28 21.76
N ALA A 7 -64.54 -5.07 22.17
CA ALA A 7 -64.60 -3.73 21.56
C ALA A 7 -63.56 -2.68 22.10
N PHE A 8 -63.11 -1.77 21.20
CA PHE A 8 -62.90 -0.29 21.34
C PHE A 8 -61.91 0.31 22.38
N ALA A 9 -61.28 1.48 22.17
CA ALA A 9 -61.42 2.58 21.17
C ALA A 9 -60.01 3.07 20.69
N LEU A 10 -59.74 3.43 19.42
CA LEU A 10 -60.15 4.60 18.60
C LEU A 10 -59.65 5.98 19.11
N THR A 11 -59.14 6.95 18.32
CA THR A 11 -58.45 7.04 16.98
C THR A 11 -58.09 8.53 16.68
N CYS A 12 -57.24 8.75 15.67
CA CYS A 12 -57.13 9.88 14.70
C CYS A 12 -58.15 11.05 14.74
N GLY A 13 -57.85 12.27 14.25
CA GLY A 13 -56.65 12.82 13.59
C GLY A 13 -56.96 13.98 12.61
N LEU A 14 -55.91 14.72 12.21
CA LEU A 14 -55.69 15.45 10.93
C LEU A 14 -56.73 16.41 10.27
N LEU A 15 -56.22 17.64 10.01
CA LEU A 15 -56.33 18.49 8.78
C LEU A 15 -57.49 19.50 8.50
N ALA A 16 -57.05 20.76 8.20
CA ALA A 16 -57.51 21.72 7.16
C ALA A 16 -58.97 22.29 7.17
N SER A 17 -59.30 23.52 6.71
CA SER A 17 -58.56 24.77 6.37
C SER A 17 -59.56 25.96 6.13
N CYS A 18 -59.05 27.21 6.04
CA CYS A 18 -59.59 28.42 5.34
C CYS A 18 -60.42 29.54 6.07
N ALA A 19 -59.83 30.76 6.04
CA ALA A 19 -60.40 32.08 5.59
C ALA A 19 -60.91 33.21 6.57
N SER A 20 -60.03 34.23 6.75
CA SER A 20 -60.21 35.72 6.60
C SER A 20 -60.96 36.69 7.58
N ASN A 21 -60.15 37.58 8.21
CA ASN A 21 -60.26 39.08 8.38
C ASN A 21 -61.31 39.80 9.30
N PRO A 22 -61.11 41.08 9.77
CA PRO A 22 -59.89 41.97 9.88
C PRO A 22 -59.74 42.73 11.28
N PRO A 23 -59.35 44.05 11.43
CA PRO A 23 -58.16 44.62 12.15
C PRO A 23 -58.53 45.48 13.44
N PRO A 24 -57.74 46.45 14.06
CA PRO A 24 -56.45 47.13 13.74
C PRO A 24 -55.45 47.36 14.95
N ILE A 25 -54.89 48.58 15.19
CA ILE A 25 -53.59 48.89 15.87
C ILE A 25 -53.61 50.23 16.70
N SER A 26 -52.82 50.38 17.79
CA SER A 26 -52.09 51.63 18.25
C SER A 26 -51.38 51.49 19.64
N VAL A 27 -50.64 52.48 20.23
CA VAL A 27 -49.25 52.99 20.00
C VAL A 27 -48.55 53.37 21.36
N TYR A 28 -47.20 53.27 21.43
CA TYR A 28 -46.16 53.75 22.41
C TYR A 28 -46.47 54.92 23.42
N ASN A 29 -45.82 55.06 24.62
CA ASN A 29 -44.41 55.52 24.80
C ASN A 29 -43.75 55.46 26.25
N ARG A 30 -42.44 55.82 26.30
CA ARG A 30 -41.34 55.77 27.34
C ARG A 30 -41.27 56.92 28.43
N PRO A 31 -40.19 57.10 29.27
CA PRO A 31 -39.27 56.22 30.07
C PRO A 31 -38.85 56.77 31.50
N GLU A 32 -37.93 56.08 32.22
CA GLU A 32 -37.08 56.65 33.32
C GLU A 32 -35.56 56.47 33.07
N ALA A 33 -34.69 57.15 33.85
CA ALA A 33 -33.29 57.49 33.49
C ALA A 33 -32.15 56.70 34.19
N ARG A 34 -30.91 56.84 33.70
CA ARG A 34 -29.71 56.05 34.03
C ARG A 34 -28.79 56.67 35.10
N GLN A 35 -28.00 55.82 35.77
CA GLN A 35 -26.64 56.15 36.24
C GLN A 35 -25.60 55.29 35.48
N PRO A 36 -24.38 55.80 35.19
CA PRO A 36 -23.37 55.06 34.42
C PRO A 36 -22.52 54.12 35.29
N GLN A 37 -22.43 52.85 34.92
CA GLN A 37 -21.44 51.92 35.45
C GLN A 37 -20.13 51.99 34.62
N VAL A 38 -18.99 51.91 35.32
CA VAL A 38 -17.67 51.76 34.71
C VAL A 38 -17.57 50.34 34.11
N PRO A 39 -17.21 50.16 32.83
CA PRO A 39 -17.01 48.83 32.28
C PRO A 39 -15.80 48.16 32.93
N ALA A 40 -15.97 46.89 33.33
CA ALA A 40 -14.86 46.06 33.80
C ALA A 40 -13.81 45.87 32.69
N ARG A 41 -12.54 45.67 33.07
CA ARG A 41 -11.45 45.40 32.13
C ARG A 41 -11.81 44.22 31.21
N PRO A 42 -11.58 44.31 29.89
CA PRO A 42 -11.69 43.16 29.03
C PRO A 42 -10.63 42.11 29.41
N THR A 43 -11.09 40.86 29.54
CA THR A 43 -10.28 39.64 29.56
C THR A 43 -9.45 39.55 28.26
N PRO A 44 -8.28 38.88 28.23
CA PRO A 44 -7.46 38.84 27.01
C PRO A 44 -8.24 38.25 25.83
N GLN A 45 -8.32 39.01 24.74
CA GLN A 45 -8.87 38.51 23.49
C GLN A 45 -7.89 37.51 22.89
N GLN A 46 -8.33 36.26 22.69
CA GLN A 46 -7.77 35.43 21.64
C GLN A 46 -8.17 36.06 20.31
N SER A 47 -7.26 36.78 19.66
CA SER A 47 -7.37 37.06 18.23
C SER A 47 -7.37 35.72 17.50
N GLY A 48 -8.48 35.39 16.83
CA GLY A 48 -8.65 34.09 16.19
C GLY A 48 -7.63 33.88 15.07
N GLU A 49 -6.78 32.86 15.22
CA GLU A 49 -5.86 32.39 14.18
C GLU A 49 -6.62 32.13 12.87
N PHE A 50 -6.14 32.71 11.77
CA PHE A 50 -6.75 32.52 10.45
C PHE A 50 -6.93 31.04 10.12
N ASN A 51 -8.12 30.66 9.69
CA ASN A 51 -8.45 29.29 9.36
C ASN A 51 -8.90 29.18 7.90
N PRO A 52 -8.01 28.77 6.98
CA PRO A 52 -8.39 28.61 5.57
C PRO A 52 -9.51 27.58 5.38
N ALA A 53 -9.71 26.64 6.30
CA ALA A 53 -10.82 25.68 6.22
C ALA A 53 -12.22 26.30 6.44
N THR A 54 -12.31 27.52 6.99
CA THR A 54 -13.58 28.22 7.25
C THR A 54 -13.61 29.66 6.70
N ALA A 55 -12.57 30.09 6.00
CA ALA A 55 -12.49 31.39 5.37
C ALA A 55 -13.44 31.48 4.16
N ASP A 56 -14.00 32.66 3.90
CA ASP A 56 -14.80 32.89 2.69
C ASP A 56 -13.88 32.94 1.45
N ALA A 57 -14.28 32.25 0.38
CA ALA A 57 -13.55 32.27 -0.89
C ALA A 57 -13.74 33.59 -1.66
N GLU A 58 -14.86 34.27 -1.46
CA GLU A 58 -15.17 35.53 -2.17
C GLU A 58 -14.22 36.67 -1.77
N LEU A 59 -13.53 36.54 -0.62
CA LEU A 59 -12.55 37.52 -0.13
C LEU A 59 -11.17 37.42 -0.79
N VAL A 60 -10.88 36.36 -1.54
CA VAL A 60 -9.55 36.14 -2.15
C VAL A 60 -9.17 37.31 -3.06
N GLU A 61 -10.05 37.71 -3.99
CA GLU A 61 -9.79 38.83 -4.90
C GLU A 61 -9.59 40.15 -4.16
N GLN A 62 -10.31 40.35 -3.04
CA GLN A 62 -10.13 41.55 -2.21
C GLN A 62 -8.74 41.56 -1.55
N TRP A 63 -8.29 40.44 -0.97
CA TRP A 63 -6.96 40.36 -0.36
C TRP A 63 -5.82 40.58 -1.35
N LEU A 64 -5.97 40.09 -2.59
CA LEU A 64 -4.99 40.34 -3.66
C LEU A 64 -4.93 41.83 -4.06
N LEU A 65 -6.07 42.52 -4.09
CA LEU A 65 -6.13 43.97 -4.35
C LEU A 65 -5.56 44.79 -3.19
N ASP A 66 -5.93 44.45 -1.95
CA ASP A 66 -5.47 45.14 -0.75
C ASP A 66 -3.93 44.98 -0.59
N ALA A 67 -3.40 43.77 -0.78
CA ALA A 67 -1.96 43.47 -0.70
C ALA A 67 -1.10 44.31 -1.65
N ALA A 68 -1.61 44.72 -2.81
CA ALA A 68 -0.90 45.59 -3.75
C ALA A 68 -0.72 47.04 -3.26
N THR A 69 -1.31 47.40 -2.11
CA THR A 69 -1.32 48.78 -1.57
C THR A 69 -0.78 48.93 -0.15
N LEU A 70 -0.45 47.81 0.52
CA LEU A 70 0.01 47.78 1.91
C LEU A 70 1.54 47.64 2.03
N ASP A 71 2.05 47.80 3.26
CA ASP A 71 3.45 47.51 3.59
C ASP A 71 3.78 46.01 3.43
N SER A 72 5.04 45.70 3.16
CA SER A 72 5.51 44.36 2.74
C SER A 72 5.10 43.20 3.64
N ASP A 73 4.96 43.44 4.95
CA ASP A 73 4.58 42.42 5.94
C ASP A 73 3.08 42.09 5.88
N GLU A 74 2.22 43.11 5.89
CA GLU A 74 0.76 42.96 5.77
C GLU A 74 0.37 42.42 4.38
N ALA A 75 1.05 42.90 3.33
CA ALA A 75 0.90 42.37 1.98
C ALA A 75 1.23 40.87 1.91
N SER A 76 2.35 40.45 2.52
CA SER A 76 2.75 39.04 2.56
C SER A 76 1.74 38.17 3.31
N ASP A 77 1.19 38.62 4.44
CA ASP A 77 0.13 37.88 5.15
C ASP A 77 -1.13 37.71 4.30
N LEU A 78 -1.59 38.76 3.61
CA LEU A 78 -2.75 38.68 2.71
C LEU A 78 -2.53 37.74 1.53
N LEU A 79 -1.37 37.78 0.88
CA LEU A 79 -1.01 36.85 -0.21
C LEU A 79 -1.00 35.40 0.29
N LEU A 80 -0.43 35.13 1.47
CA LEU A 80 -0.44 33.80 2.08
C LEU A 80 -1.86 33.33 2.43
N ARG A 81 -2.75 34.21 2.91
CA ARG A 81 -4.16 33.87 3.17
C ARG A 81 -4.92 33.54 1.88
N ALA A 82 -4.71 34.31 0.83
CA ALA A 82 -5.28 34.07 -0.49
C ALA A 82 -4.84 32.71 -1.05
N ALA A 83 -3.54 32.43 -1.04
CA ALA A 83 -2.98 31.16 -1.50
C ALA A 83 -3.45 29.95 -0.67
N GLU A 84 -3.56 30.09 0.66
CA GLU A 84 -4.11 29.03 1.52
C GLU A 84 -5.56 28.65 1.19
N VAL A 85 -6.36 29.61 0.74
CA VAL A 85 -7.75 29.40 0.28
C VAL A 85 -7.79 28.88 -1.17
N LEU A 86 -6.98 29.40 -2.08
CA LEU A 86 -6.86 28.88 -3.46
C LEU A 86 -6.44 27.40 -3.45
N LEU A 87 -5.52 27.00 -2.57
CA LEU A 87 -5.15 25.59 -2.35
C LEU A 87 -6.28 24.72 -1.76
N ARG A 88 -7.29 25.31 -1.11
CA ARG A 88 -8.48 24.59 -0.64
C ARG A 88 -9.46 24.35 -1.79
N GLU A 89 -9.65 25.34 -2.66
CA GLU A 89 -10.49 25.24 -3.86
C GLU A 89 -9.85 24.39 -4.98
N GLY A 90 -8.56 24.04 -4.85
CA GLY A 90 -7.81 23.23 -5.81
C GLY A 90 -7.16 24.05 -6.94
N GLU A 91 -7.15 25.38 -6.84
CA GLU A 91 -6.56 26.30 -7.81
C GLU A 91 -5.03 26.39 -7.63
N LEU A 92 -4.34 25.25 -7.76
CA LEU A 92 -2.90 25.09 -7.49
C LEU A 92 -2.03 26.11 -8.20
N ALA A 93 -2.23 26.32 -9.50
CA ALA A 93 -1.43 27.25 -10.30
C ALA A 93 -1.58 28.70 -9.83
N ARG A 94 -2.81 29.14 -9.49
CA ARG A 94 -3.04 30.48 -8.94
C ARG A 94 -2.45 30.64 -7.54
N ALA A 95 -2.51 29.59 -6.72
CA ALA A 95 -1.88 29.63 -5.41
C ALA A 95 -0.35 29.77 -5.49
N ASP A 96 0.26 29.14 -6.50
CA ASP A 96 1.69 29.26 -6.81
C ASP A 96 2.02 30.67 -7.33
N ASP A 97 1.29 31.16 -8.34
CA ASP A 97 1.43 32.52 -8.89
C ASP A 97 1.36 33.61 -7.79
N VAL A 98 0.44 33.46 -6.82
CA VAL A 98 0.23 34.41 -5.71
C VAL A 98 1.41 34.46 -4.73
N VAL A 99 2.20 33.38 -4.60
CA VAL A 99 3.35 33.32 -3.66
C VAL A 99 4.71 33.22 -4.36
N GLY A 100 4.75 33.34 -5.69
CA GLY A 100 5.97 33.18 -6.48
C GLY A 100 7.07 34.18 -6.10
N GLU A 101 6.69 35.45 -5.85
CA GLU A 101 7.63 36.53 -5.50
C GLU A 101 8.03 36.56 -4.01
N LEU A 102 7.43 35.71 -3.15
CA LEU A 102 7.74 35.70 -1.71
C LEU A 102 9.04 34.94 -1.41
N ILE A 103 9.91 35.51 -0.58
CA ILE A 103 11.25 34.96 -0.28
C ILE A 103 11.35 34.66 1.22
N ALA A 104 11.46 33.38 1.61
CA ALA A 104 11.38 32.96 3.01
C ALA A 104 12.36 33.66 3.99
N PRO A 105 13.64 33.91 3.64
CA PRO A 105 14.55 34.71 4.46
C PRO A 105 14.14 36.18 4.72
N GLU A 106 13.21 36.74 3.94
CA GLU A 106 12.72 38.12 4.09
C GLU A 106 11.41 38.20 4.90
N LEU A 107 10.81 37.04 5.22
CA LEU A 107 9.55 36.90 5.94
C LEU A 107 9.77 36.69 7.45
N SER A 108 8.74 36.95 8.25
CA SER A 108 8.69 36.44 9.63
C SER A 108 8.64 34.91 9.65
N ALA A 109 9.06 34.29 10.76
CA ALA A 109 9.09 32.83 10.91
C ALA A 109 7.72 32.17 10.61
N GLU A 110 6.60 32.76 11.06
CA GLU A 110 5.26 32.22 10.78
C GLU A 110 4.91 32.32 9.29
N GLN A 111 5.19 33.45 8.64
CA GLN A 111 4.96 33.63 7.20
C GLN A 111 5.84 32.69 6.36
N ALA A 112 7.12 32.53 6.72
CA ALA A 112 8.03 31.60 6.07
C ALA A 112 7.53 30.14 6.17
N LEU A 113 7.09 29.70 7.35
CA LEU A 113 6.48 28.39 7.55
C LEU A 113 5.21 28.21 6.70
N ARG A 114 4.34 29.22 6.64
CA ARG A 114 3.14 29.19 5.79
C ARG A 114 3.48 29.09 4.31
N LEU A 115 4.48 29.86 3.85
CA LEU A 115 4.99 29.81 2.49
C LEU A 115 5.48 28.40 2.13
N ALA A 116 6.30 27.79 2.98
CA ALA A 116 6.81 26.43 2.79
C ALA A 116 5.68 25.38 2.73
N ILE A 117 4.67 25.48 3.60
CA ILE A 117 3.48 24.61 3.55
C ILE A 117 2.69 24.80 2.25
N ILE A 118 2.57 26.03 1.75
CA ILE A 118 1.88 26.33 0.49
C ILE A 118 2.64 25.72 -0.69
N ARG A 119 3.95 26.01 -0.82
CA ARG A 119 4.81 25.48 -1.90
C ARG A 119 4.87 23.97 -1.89
N ALA A 120 5.06 23.35 -0.72
CA ALA A 120 5.04 21.90 -0.59
C ALA A 120 3.69 21.28 -1.00
N ARG A 121 2.56 21.97 -0.80
CA ARG A 121 1.24 21.54 -1.30
C ARG A 121 1.09 21.71 -2.82
N VAL A 122 1.64 22.77 -3.42
CA VAL A 122 1.71 22.95 -4.88
C VAL A 122 2.54 21.84 -5.51
N HIS A 123 3.80 21.66 -5.08
CA HIS A 123 4.70 20.60 -5.56
C HIS A 123 4.07 19.21 -5.42
N ARG A 124 3.46 18.91 -4.27
CA ARG A 124 2.71 17.65 -4.07
C ARG A 124 1.57 17.48 -5.08
N GLY A 125 0.86 18.55 -5.42
CA GLY A 125 -0.20 18.54 -6.43
C GLY A 125 0.31 18.29 -7.85
N HIS A 126 1.55 18.69 -8.15
CA HIS A 126 2.24 18.38 -9.42
C HIS A 126 2.91 16.99 -9.45
N ALA A 127 2.93 16.29 -8.29
CA ALA A 127 3.64 15.05 -8.01
C ALA A 127 5.18 15.19 -7.88
N GLU A 128 5.64 16.35 -7.42
CA GLU A 128 7.04 16.73 -7.20
C GLU A 128 7.44 16.51 -5.73
N PHE A 129 7.28 15.29 -5.23
CA PHE A 129 7.31 15.00 -3.78
C PHE A 129 8.67 15.30 -3.11
N SER A 130 9.78 15.04 -3.79
CA SER A 130 11.12 15.35 -3.26
C SER A 130 11.35 16.87 -3.13
N ALA A 131 10.82 17.67 -4.06
CA ALA A 131 10.86 19.13 -3.96
C ALA A 131 9.95 19.63 -2.81
N ALA A 132 8.76 19.04 -2.66
CA ALA A 132 7.89 19.32 -1.52
C ALA A 132 8.54 18.99 -0.16
N LEU A 133 9.35 17.94 -0.06
CA LEU A 133 10.13 17.65 1.15
C LEU A 133 11.28 18.63 1.35
N ALA A 134 11.95 19.09 0.29
CA ALA A 134 13.04 20.06 0.38
C ALA A 134 12.55 21.39 0.98
N GLU A 135 11.43 21.92 0.50
CA GLU A 135 10.78 23.14 1.05
C GLU A 135 10.49 23.01 2.57
N LEU A 136 10.02 21.83 3.02
CA LEU A 136 9.70 21.60 4.43
C LEU A 136 10.92 21.28 5.31
N SER A 137 12.04 20.85 4.71
CA SER A 137 13.25 20.41 5.43
C SER A 137 14.34 21.48 5.47
N ASP A 138 14.03 22.71 5.05
CA ASP A 138 14.93 23.85 5.22
C ASP A 138 15.10 24.17 6.73
N PRO A 139 16.34 24.34 7.24
CA PRO A 139 16.59 24.63 8.65
C PRO A 139 15.89 25.88 9.21
N LEU A 140 15.62 26.89 8.37
CA LEU A 140 14.84 28.08 8.75
C LEU A 140 13.39 27.70 9.07
N ILE A 141 12.83 26.79 8.27
CA ILE A 141 11.45 26.31 8.40
C ILE A 141 11.33 25.35 9.60
N GLU A 142 12.28 24.41 9.77
CA GLU A 142 12.31 23.53 10.94
C GLU A 142 12.39 24.31 12.26
N ALA A 143 13.19 25.39 12.30
CA ALA A 143 13.25 26.29 13.45
C ALA A 143 11.91 27.02 13.67
N ALA A 144 11.29 27.53 12.60
CA ALA A 144 10.00 28.24 12.67
C ALA A 144 8.83 27.38 13.18
N VAL A 145 8.86 26.05 12.96
CA VAL A 145 7.81 25.13 13.45
C VAL A 145 7.72 25.11 14.98
N ILE A 146 8.85 25.24 15.68
CA ILE A 146 8.92 25.08 17.14
C ILE A 146 8.03 26.11 17.86
N ASP A 147 8.06 27.36 17.40
CA ASP A 147 7.30 28.48 17.99
C ASP A 147 5.92 28.69 17.34
N ALA A 148 5.59 27.95 16.28
CA ALA A 148 4.34 28.10 15.55
C ALA A 148 3.11 27.62 16.35
N PRO A 149 1.90 28.15 16.08
CA PRO A 149 0.66 27.64 16.69
C PRO A 149 0.48 26.14 16.46
N ILE A 150 -0.10 25.41 17.43
CA ILE A 150 -0.28 23.94 17.35
C ILE A 150 -0.94 23.49 16.04
N ARG A 151 -1.93 24.26 15.52
CA ARG A 151 -2.55 23.97 14.21
C ARG A 151 -1.53 23.94 13.07
N ARG A 152 -0.59 24.88 13.05
CA ARG A 152 0.48 24.97 12.04
C ARG A 152 1.51 23.86 12.21
N GLN A 153 1.90 23.54 13.45
CA GLN A 153 2.76 22.37 13.75
C GLN A 153 2.14 21.07 13.22
N LEU A 154 0.84 20.87 13.46
CA LEU A 154 0.10 19.72 12.94
C LEU A 154 0.04 19.72 11.40
N GLN A 155 -0.32 20.84 10.77
CA GLN A 155 -0.37 20.93 9.30
C GLN A 155 0.98 20.62 8.64
N TYR A 156 2.07 21.17 9.17
CA TYR A 156 3.44 20.92 8.73
C TYR A 156 3.79 19.43 8.85
N SER A 157 3.68 18.88 10.06
CA SER A 157 4.14 17.51 10.36
C SER A 157 3.31 16.46 9.61
N GLN A 158 1.98 16.65 9.51
CA GLN A 158 1.09 15.77 8.74
C GLN A 158 1.43 15.78 7.24
N LEU A 159 1.74 16.95 6.67
CA LEU A 159 2.17 17.06 5.29
C LEU A 159 3.52 16.36 5.09
N ARG A 160 4.52 16.68 5.93
CA ARG A 160 5.87 16.12 5.86
C ARG A 160 5.87 14.60 6.03
N ALA A 161 5.16 14.07 7.04
CA ALA A 161 5.00 12.63 7.26
C ALA A 161 4.38 11.92 6.05
N SER A 162 3.34 12.51 5.45
CA SER A 162 2.70 11.94 4.26
C SER A 162 3.59 11.97 3.02
N LEU A 163 4.49 12.95 2.91
CA LEU A 163 5.47 13.04 1.82
C LEU A 163 6.61 12.03 2.02
N PHE A 164 7.15 11.90 3.24
CA PHE A 164 8.11 10.85 3.59
C PHE A 164 7.54 9.45 3.29
N GLN A 165 6.26 9.20 3.60
CA GLN A 165 5.60 7.94 3.29
C GLN A 165 5.46 7.67 1.78
N ILE A 166 5.33 8.70 0.94
CA ILE A 166 5.28 8.57 -0.53
C ILE A 166 6.68 8.29 -1.09
N GLU A 167 7.69 9.00 -0.63
CA GLU A 167 9.09 8.83 -1.08
C GLU A 167 9.68 7.49 -0.62
N GLY A 168 9.19 6.94 0.50
CA GLY A 168 9.55 5.63 1.06
C GLY A 168 10.29 5.68 2.39
N ASP A 169 10.58 6.87 2.93
CA ASP A 169 11.16 7.03 4.27
C ASP A 169 10.08 6.84 5.35
N HIS A 170 9.67 5.59 5.50
CA HIS A 170 8.69 5.18 6.50
C HIS A 170 9.20 5.36 7.94
N LEU A 171 10.51 5.49 8.14
CA LEU A 171 11.12 5.75 9.45
C LEU A 171 10.92 7.22 9.86
N ALA A 172 11.21 8.17 8.97
CA ALA A 172 10.93 9.58 9.17
C ALA A 172 9.42 9.84 9.27
N ALA A 173 8.61 9.22 8.40
CA ALA A 173 7.16 9.30 8.48
C ALA A 173 6.64 8.84 9.86
N ALA A 174 7.10 7.69 10.36
CA ALA A 174 6.73 7.21 11.69
C ALA A 174 7.13 8.17 12.82
N ARG A 175 8.31 8.80 12.74
CA ARG A 175 8.77 9.79 13.73
C ARG A 175 7.86 11.02 13.79
N GLU A 176 7.50 11.58 12.64
CA GLU A 176 6.57 12.72 12.54
C GLU A 176 5.18 12.36 13.11
N TRP A 177 4.62 11.21 12.72
CA TRP A 177 3.33 10.74 13.26
C TRP A 177 3.37 10.51 14.78
N ILE A 178 4.47 9.99 15.32
CA ILE A 178 4.67 9.80 16.76
C ILE A 178 4.80 11.15 17.49
N PHE A 179 5.54 12.10 16.91
CA PHE A 179 5.74 13.43 17.48
C PHE A 179 4.42 14.19 17.68
N ILE A 180 3.49 14.09 16.73
CA ILE A 180 2.20 14.82 16.82
C ILE A 180 1.10 14.11 17.61
N ASP A 181 1.22 12.82 17.96
CA ASP A 181 0.18 12.10 18.71
C ASP A 181 -0.28 12.81 20.00
N PRO A 182 0.61 13.33 20.88
CA PRO A 182 0.20 14.08 22.07
C PRO A 182 -0.38 15.47 21.77
N LEU A 183 -0.15 16.03 20.58
CA LEU A 183 -0.69 17.33 20.15
C LEU A 183 -2.11 17.23 19.57
N LEU A 184 -2.54 16.01 19.21
CA LEU A 184 -3.84 15.75 18.58
C LEU A 184 -4.97 15.57 19.59
N ASN A 185 -6.18 15.94 19.16
CA ASN A 185 -7.40 15.72 19.93
C ASN A 185 -7.67 14.21 20.09
N PRO A 186 -8.28 13.72 21.20
CA PRO A 186 -8.49 12.29 21.42
C PRO A 186 -9.27 11.55 20.30
N SER A 187 -10.14 12.26 19.56
CA SER A 187 -10.85 11.71 18.40
C SER A 187 -9.98 11.51 17.16
N GLN A 188 -8.83 12.19 17.07
CA GLN A 188 -7.87 12.12 15.96
C GLN A 188 -6.73 11.15 16.24
N GLN A 189 -6.35 10.98 17.51
CA GLN A 189 -5.26 10.09 17.94
C GLN A 189 -5.42 8.65 17.43
N GLY A 190 -6.65 8.10 17.39
CA GLY A 190 -6.88 6.75 16.85
C GLY A 190 -6.44 6.60 15.39
N ALA A 191 -6.76 7.59 14.54
CA ALA A 191 -6.34 7.59 13.13
C ALA A 191 -4.83 7.85 12.98
N ASN A 192 -4.26 8.70 13.84
CA ASN A 192 -2.82 8.99 13.85
C ASN A 192 -1.98 7.76 14.23
N ARG A 193 -2.39 7.03 15.28
CA ARG A 193 -1.71 5.79 15.72
C ARG A 193 -1.76 4.69 14.67
N GLU A 194 -2.80 4.68 13.85
CA GLU A 194 -2.89 3.82 12.68
C GLU A 194 -1.92 4.25 11.56
N SER A 195 -1.70 5.55 11.34
CA SER A 195 -0.63 6.05 10.44
C SER A 195 0.79 5.75 10.96
N ILE A 196 1.01 5.86 12.28
CA ILE A 196 2.25 5.39 12.94
C ILE A 196 2.44 3.90 12.62
N TRP A 197 1.41 3.08 12.85
CA TRP A 197 1.48 1.64 12.63
C TRP A 197 1.79 1.27 11.19
N GLN A 198 1.06 1.83 10.23
CA GLN A 198 1.28 1.58 8.79
C GLN A 198 2.70 1.92 8.35
N SER A 199 3.24 3.04 8.84
CA SER A 199 4.63 3.43 8.57
C SER A 199 5.60 2.40 9.13
N LEU A 200 5.45 2.01 10.40
CA LEU A 200 6.30 1.00 11.04
C LEU A 200 6.21 -0.39 10.36
N MET A 201 5.04 -0.76 9.86
CA MET A 201 4.84 -2.04 9.17
C MET A 201 5.56 -2.10 7.81
N GLN A 202 5.94 -0.97 7.22
CA GLN A 202 6.76 -0.93 5.99
C GLN A 202 8.28 -0.98 6.25
N ILE A 203 8.75 -0.78 7.50
CA ILE A 203 10.18 -0.77 7.85
C ILE A 203 10.70 -2.22 8.00
N PRO A 204 11.85 -2.60 7.39
CA PRO A 204 12.43 -3.93 7.59
C PRO A 204 12.76 -4.24 9.07
N THR A 205 12.55 -5.48 9.50
CA THR A 205 12.75 -5.88 10.91
C THR A 205 14.18 -5.65 11.40
N ALA A 206 15.19 -5.84 10.55
CA ALA A 206 16.59 -5.53 10.89
C ALA A 206 16.79 -4.04 11.22
N THR A 207 16.21 -3.15 10.41
CA THR A 207 16.24 -1.69 10.62
C THR A 207 15.48 -1.28 11.89
N LEU A 208 14.36 -1.94 12.21
CA LEU A 208 13.68 -1.74 13.50
C LEU A 208 14.61 -2.09 14.68
N ILE A 209 15.28 -3.24 14.63
CA ILE A 209 16.20 -3.70 15.69
C ILE A 209 17.39 -2.75 15.87
N GLU A 210 17.98 -2.27 14.76
CA GLU A 210 19.06 -1.28 14.78
C GLU A 210 18.64 0.04 15.46
N HIS A 211 17.44 0.55 15.16
CA HIS A 211 16.93 1.77 15.79
C HIS A 211 16.49 1.60 17.24
N ILE A 212 16.00 0.41 17.62
CA ILE A 212 15.74 0.06 19.04
C ILE A 212 17.01 0.20 19.88
N GLY A 213 18.17 -0.18 19.33
CA GLY A 213 19.46 -0.09 20.04
C GLY A 213 20.06 1.31 20.16
N SER A 214 19.56 2.30 19.42
CA SER A 214 20.20 3.62 19.26
C SER A 214 19.35 4.83 19.69
N THR A 215 18.04 4.68 19.90
CA THR A 215 17.15 5.81 20.24
C THR A 215 17.06 6.11 21.74
N GLY A 216 17.02 7.40 22.09
CA GLY A 216 16.74 7.88 23.45
C GLY A 216 15.27 8.28 23.70
N ASN A 217 14.44 8.40 22.66
CA ASN A 217 13.02 8.77 22.82
C ASN A 217 12.19 7.55 23.24
N ARG A 218 11.55 7.64 24.42
CA ARG A 218 10.81 6.52 25.03
C ARG A 218 9.57 6.08 24.26
N ASP A 219 8.77 7.01 23.74
CA ASP A 219 7.55 6.64 23.02
C ASP A 219 7.87 6.07 21.65
N TYR A 220 8.90 6.62 20.98
CA TYR A 220 9.43 6.06 19.74
C TYR A 220 10.02 4.66 19.95
N LEU A 221 10.80 4.45 21.02
CA LEU A 221 11.32 3.13 21.39
C LEU A 221 10.18 2.12 21.64
N GLY A 222 9.15 2.51 22.39
CA GLY A 222 7.97 1.67 22.64
C GLY A 222 7.25 1.28 21.35
N TRP A 223 7.11 2.21 20.40
CA TRP A 223 6.53 1.94 19.08
C TRP A 223 7.39 1.00 18.22
N LEU A 224 8.71 1.19 18.19
CA LEU A 224 9.63 0.31 17.46
C LEU A 224 9.63 -1.11 18.05
N GLU A 225 9.68 -1.25 19.38
CA GLU A 225 9.58 -2.56 20.04
C GLU A 225 8.25 -3.25 19.71
N LEU A 226 7.11 -2.52 19.75
CA LEU A 226 5.80 -3.09 19.43
C LEU A 226 5.71 -3.55 17.96
N ALA A 227 6.28 -2.77 17.05
CA ALA A 227 6.38 -3.15 15.64
C ALA A 227 7.25 -4.40 15.46
N SER A 228 8.36 -4.51 16.18
CA SER A 228 9.17 -5.73 16.19
C SER A 228 8.38 -6.94 16.66
N VAL A 229 7.57 -6.84 17.73
CA VAL A 229 6.71 -7.93 18.21
C VAL A 229 5.67 -8.35 17.16
N ALA A 230 5.11 -7.41 16.39
CA ALA A 230 4.17 -7.75 15.31
C ALA A 230 4.84 -8.37 14.08
N LYS A 231 6.11 -8.11 13.81
CA LYS A 231 6.82 -8.67 12.64
C LYS A 231 7.59 -9.95 12.97
N ASP A 232 7.95 -10.16 14.24
CA ASP A 232 8.60 -11.36 14.77
C ASP A 232 7.59 -12.49 15.11
N ASN A 233 8.09 -13.71 15.23
CA ASN A 233 7.35 -14.92 15.66
C ASN A 233 5.99 -15.17 14.96
N GLN A 234 5.87 -14.82 13.69
CA GLN A 234 4.62 -15.04 12.94
C GLN A 234 4.19 -16.53 12.88
N GLY A 235 5.13 -17.47 13.04
CA GLY A 235 4.89 -18.92 13.17
C GLY A 235 4.69 -19.48 14.59
N ASP A 236 4.93 -18.71 15.66
CA ASP A 236 4.68 -19.11 17.06
C ASP A 236 3.84 -18.02 17.76
N ILE A 237 2.52 -18.21 17.78
CA ILE A 237 1.58 -17.26 18.39
C ILE A 237 1.79 -17.20 19.90
N GLU A 238 2.12 -18.32 20.55
CA GLU A 238 2.42 -18.36 21.97
C GLU A 238 3.69 -17.56 22.31
N ALA A 239 4.72 -17.56 21.46
CA ALA A 239 5.86 -16.65 21.60
C ALA A 239 5.46 -15.18 21.40
N GLN A 240 4.67 -14.89 20.36
CA GLN A 240 4.20 -13.54 20.08
C GLN A 240 3.34 -12.96 21.23
N VAL A 241 2.49 -13.79 21.86
CA VAL A 241 1.74 -13.43 23.07
C VAL A 241 2.69 -13.12 24.24
N ARG A 242 3.69 -13.97 24.51
CA ARG A 242 4.69 -13.71 25.58
C ARG A 242 5.44 -12.40 25.33
N GLN A 243 5.81 -12.09 24.09
CA GLN A 243 6.47 -10.85 23.70
C GLN A 243 5.56 -9.63 23.88
N ARG A 244 4.30 -9.71 23.43
CA ARG A 244 3.28 -8.66 23.62
C ARG A 244 3.06 -8.37 25.10
N ASP A 245 2.96 -9.41 25.93
CA ASP A 245 2.71 -9.25 27.37
C ASP A 245 3.93 -8.66 28.09
N ALA A 246 5.14 -9.04 27.68
CA ALA A 246 6.37 -8.40 28.14
C ALA A 246 6.44 -6.90 27.72
N TRP A 247 6.00 -6.57 26.51
CA TRP A 247 5.87 -5.18 26.06
C TRP A 247 4.83 -4.41 26.91
N LEU A 248 3.65 -4.99 27.14
CA LEU A 248 2.62 -4.42 28.00
C LEU A 248 3.10 -4.21 29.45
N ALA A 249 3.96 -5.08 29.97
CA ALA A 249 4.55 -4.90 31.30
C ALA A 249 5.61 -3.77 31.32
N ARG A 250 6.41 -3.64 30.25
CA ARG A 250 7.47 -2.62 30.09
C ARG A 250 6.91 -1.22 29.83
N TRP A 251 5.78 -1.12 29.14
CA TRP A 251 5.20 0.13 28.62
C TRP A 251 3.79 0.43 29.18
N PRO A 252 3.63 0.63 30.50
CA PRO A 252 2.32 0.75 31.15
C PRO A 252 1.55 2.04 30.81
N GLN A 253 2.21 3.07 30.28
CA GLN A 253 1.61 4.38 29.94
C GLN A 253 1.71 4.72 28.44
N HIS A 254 2.20 3.79 27.61
CA HIS A 254 2.47 4.09 26.19
C HIS A 254 1.16 4.23 25.38
N PRO A 255 1.07 5.18 24.44
CA PRO A 255 -0.18 5.47 23.70
C PRO A 255 -0.81 4.26 22.98
N ALA A 256 0.00 3.31 22.51
CA ALA A 256 -0.49 2.10 21.84
C ALA A 256 -1.16 1.09 22.79
N ARG A 257 -0.92 1.18 24.10
CA ARG A 257 -1.47 0.24 25.10
C ARG A 257 -3.00 0.17 25.08
N TYR A 258 -3.65 1.32 24.89
CA TYR A 258 -5.11 1.44 25.01
C TYR A 258 -5.87 0.76 23.87
N SER A 259 -5.23 0.59 22.71
CA SER A 259 -5.76 -0.08 21.53
C SER A 259 -4.56 -0.62 20.74
N LEU A 260 -4.16 -1.86 21.02
CA LEU A 260 -3.02 -2.46 20.33
C LEU A 260 -3.35 -2.62 18.83
N PRO A 261 -2.47 -2.18 17.93
CA PRO A 261 -2.70 -2.25 16.49
C PRO A 261 -2.43 -3.66 15.93
N GLY A 262 -2.74 -3.86 14.64
CA GLY A 262 -2.44 -5.10 13.90
C GLY A 262 -3.15 -6.38 14.39
N GLY A 263 -4.15 -6.24 15.27
CA GLY A 263 -4.82 -7.37 15.92
C GLY A 263 -4.00 -8.04 17.03
N LEU A 264 -2.98 -7.36 17.58
CA LEU A 264 -2.19 -7.85 18.72
C LEU A 264 -3.05 -8.07 19.99
N ASP A 265 -4.18 -7.35 20.10
CA ASP A 265 -5.18 -7.54 21.14
C ASP A 265 -6.02 -8.83 20.98
N LYS A 266 -5.96 -9.50 19.81
CA LYS A 266 -6.71 -10.74 19.50
C LYS A 266 -5.86 -12.00 19.52
N LEU A 267 -4.56 -11.93 19.83
CA LEU A 267 -3.69 -13.11 19.77
C LEU A 267 -4.13 -14.25 20.71
N ASP A 268 -4.70 -13.94 21.88
CA ASP A 268 -5.20 -14.95 22.82
C ASP A 268 -6.38 -15.75 22.23
N ASP A 269 -7.29 -15.06 21.52
CA ASP A 269 -8.41 -15.68 20.83
C ASP A 269 -7.91 -16.70 19.78
N LEU A 270 -6.79 -16.42 19.10
CA LEU A 270 -6.20 -17.32 18.10
C LEU A 270 -5.67 -18.63 18.71
N ILE A 271 -5.21 -18.59 19.97
CA ILE A 271 -4.77 -19.78 20.71
C ILE A 271 -5.98 -20.60 21.15
N VAL A 272 -7.00 -19.95 21.71
CA VAL A 272 -8.24 -20.60 22.20
C VAL A 272 -9.04 -21.22 21.06
N GLU A 273 -9.11 -20.55 19.91
CA GLU A 273 -9.88 -20.99 18.75
C GLU A 273 -9.08 -21.83 17.73
N ARG A 274 -7.86 -22.27 18.07
CA ARG A 274 -7.01 -23.13 17.24
C ARG A 274 -7.77 -24.39 16.80
N PRO A 275 -7.80 -24.73 15.49
CA PRO A 275 -8.35 -26.00 15.03
C PRO A 275 -7.47 -27.15 15.54
N ASP A 276 -8.08 -28.16 16.15
CA ASP A 276 -7.40 -29.34 16.68
C ASP A 276 -6.98 -30.34 15.57
N GLN A 277 -7.75 -30.41 14.49
CA GLN A 277 -7.45 -31.24 13.32
C GLN A 277 -7.65 -30.48 12.00
N VAL A 278 -6.67 -30.56 11.09
CA VAL A 278 -6.65 -29.87 9.80
C VAL A 278 -6.49 -30.88 8.66
N ALA A 279 -7.32 -30.75 7.62
CA ALA A 279 -7.17 -31.48 6.37
C ALA A 279 -6.26 -30.71 5.40
N LEU A 280 -5.26 -31.39 4.84
CA LEU A 280 -4.38 -30.87 3.79
C LEU A 280 -4.67 -31.62 2.49
N ILE A 281 -5.29 -30.97 1.51
CA ILE A 281 -5.68 -31.52 0.22
C ILE A 281 -4.71 -31.00 -0.85
N LEU A 282 -3.80 -31.86 -1.34
CA LEU A 282 -2.75 -31.47 -2.30
C LEU A 282 -2.55 -32.54 -3.37
N PRO A 283 -2.19 -32.17 -4.61
CA PRO A 283 -1.79 -33.15 -5.62
C PRO A 283 -0.43 -33.73 -5.28
N VAL A 284 -0.42 -34.96 -4.75
CA VAL A 284 0.82 -35.72 -4.51
C VAL A 284 1.09 -36.75 -5.62
N THR A 285 0.11 -36.98 -6.49
CA THR A 285 0.22 -37.72 -7.75
C THR A 285 -0.11 -36.82 -8.96
N GLY A 286 -0.12 -37.39 -10.17
CA GLY A 286 -0.45 -36.65 -11.40
C GLY A 286 0.59 -35.61 -11.85
N ARG A 287 0.17 -34.72 -12.78
CA ARG A 287 1.04 -33.74 -13.44
C ARG A 287 1.61 -32.68 -12.48
N LEU A 288 0.88 -32.36 -11.42
CA LEU A 288 1.25 -31.32 -10.45
C LEU A 288 1.93 -31.87 -9.18
N ALA A 289 2.20 -33.19 -9.12
CA ALA A 289 2.81 -33.87 -7.98
C ALA A 289 4.06 -33.18 -7.43
N ALA A 290 4.92 -32.61 -8.28
CA ALA A 290 6.14 -31.93 -7.83
C ALA A 290 5.85 -30.62 -7.09
N TYR A 291 4.84 -29.87 -7.54
CA TYR A 291 4.40 -28.62 -6.91
C TYR A 291 3.66 -28.92 -5.59
N GLY A 292 2.71 -29.86 -5.60
CA GLY A 292 1.99 -30.26 -4.37
C GLY A 292 2.92 -30.87 -3.32
N LYS A 293 3.95 -31.63 -3.71
CA LYS A 293 5.00 -32.09 -2.78
C LYS A 293 5.81 -30.94 -2.20
N ALA A 294 6.25 -29.97 -3.01
CA ALA A 294 6.99 -28.81 -2.49
C ALA A 294 6.15 -27.97 -1.51
N ILE A 295 4.86 -27.75 -1.78
CA ILE A 295 3.94 -27.09 -0.85
C ILE A 295 3.80 -27.91 0.45
N ARG A 296 3.55 -29.21 0.34
CA ARG A 296 3.47 -30.14 1.49
C ARG A 296 4.74 -30.09 2.34
N ASP A 297 5.90 -30.10 1.71
CA ASP A 297 7.20 -30.16 2.39
C ASP A 297 7.52 -28.82 3.09
N GLY A 298 7.16 -27.68 2.48
CA GLY A 298 7.22 -26.36 3.12
C GLY A 298 6.24 -26.23 4.30
N PHE A 299 5.02 -26.75 4.14
CA PHE A 299 4.01 -26.82 5.20
C PHE A 299 4.51 -27.62 6.41
N PHE A 300 5.09 -28.81 6.18
CA PHE A 300 5.64 -29.61 7.28
C PHE A 300 6.94 -29.06 7.84
N ALA A 301 7.76 -28.34 7.07
CA ALA A 301 8.91 -27.63 7.62
C ALA A 301 8.47 -26.59 8.67
N ALA A 302 7.45 -25.78 8.37
CA ALA A 302 6.89 -24.82 9.33
C ALA A 302 6.20 -25.50 10.52
N TYR A 303 5.50 -26.62 10.27
CA TYR A 303 4.92 -27.45 11.33
C TYR A 303 5.97 -27.93 12.35
N TYR A 304 7.09 -28.47 11.87
CA TYR A 304 8.16 -28.97 12.74
C TYR A 304 8.99 -27.84 13.36
N GLU A 305 9.12 -26.69 12.70
CA GLU A 305 9.68 -25.45 13.29
C GLU A 305 8.91 -25.06 14.56
N THR A 306 7.59 -24.84 14.46
CA THR A 306 6.73 -24.50 15.60
C THR A 306 6.77 -25.58 16.69
N LEU A 307 6.72 -26.87 16.32
CA LEU A 307 6.77 -27.97 17.29
C LEU A 307 8.10 -28.03 18.06
N ASN A 308 9.23 -27.82 17.38
CA ASN A 308 10.56 -27.83 18.00
C ASN A 308 10.79 -26.63 18.92
N GLN A 309 10.13 -25.49 18.64
CA GLN A 309 10.11 -24.30 19.50
C GLN A 309 9.17 -24.46 20.72
N GLY A 310 8.39 -25.55 20.78
CA GLY A 310 7.44 -25.83 21.86
C GLY A 310 6.06 -25.21 21.67
N GLY A 311 5.77 -24.64 20.49
CA GLY A 311 4.46 -24.13 20.12
C GLY A 311 3.44 -25.25 19.84
N GLY A 312 2.16 -24.97 20.05
CA GLY A 312 1.10 -25.95 19.81
C GLY A 312 0.77 -26.12 18.33
N VAL A 313 0.73 -27.37 17.86
CA VAL A 313 0.46 -27.72 16.45
C VAL A 313 -0.77 -28.65 16.32
N PRO A 314 -1.56 -28.51 15.24
CA PRO A 314 -2.75 -29.35 15.02
C PRO A 314 -2.39 -30.77 14.57
N LYS A 315 -3.36 -31.68 14.60
CA LYS A 315 -3.25 -32.97 13.92
C LYS A 315 -3.54 -32.80 12.42
N ILE A 316 -2.56 -33.09 11.57
CA ILE A 316 -2.72 -32.99 10.11
C ILE A 316 -3.20 -34.33 9.53
N ARG A 317 -4.17 -34.28 8.60
CA ARG A 317 -4.51 -35.40 7.71
C ARG A 317 -4.27 -34.99 6.26
N LEU A 318 -3.44 -35.75 5.55
CA LEU A 318 -3.12 -35.52 4.13
C LEU A 318 -4.08 -36.30 3.22
N TYR A 319 -4.59 -35.63 2.19
CA TYR A 319 -5.45 -36.18 1.16
C TYR A 319 -4.88 -35.82 -0.22
N ASP A 320 -4.88 -36.76 -1.17
CA ASP A 320 -4.46 -36.49 -2.56
C ASP A 320 -5.63 -35.92 -3.35
N SER A 321 -5.50 -34.72 -3.92
CA SER A 321 -6.58 -34.12 -4.73
C SER A 321 -6.96 -34.99 -5.94
N ASN A 322 -6.02 -35.81 -6.43
CA ASN A 322 -6.20 -36.67 -7.59
C ASN A 322 -6.81 -38.06 -7.26
N SER A 323 -7.17 -38.35 -6.00
CA SER A 323 -7.69 -39.68 -5.63
C SER A 323 -9.17 -39.93 -5.98
N GLY A 324 -9.90 -38.92 -6.46
CA GLY A 324 -11.32 -39.04 -6.77
C GLY A 324 -12.02 -37.70 -7.04
N ASP A 325 -13.33 -37.66 -6.83
CA ASP A 325 -14.09 -36.41 -6.87
C ASP A 325 -13.80 -35.51 -5.66
N ILE A 326 -13.64 -34.21 -5.90
CA ILE A 326 -13.25 -33.24 -4.87
C ILE A 326 -14.35 -33.02 -3.82
N ASN A 327 -15.63 -33.12 -4.19
CA ASN A 327 -16.73 -32.94 -3.24
C ASN A 327 -16.89 -34.16 -2.34
N ALA A 328 -16.72 -35.36 -2.88
CA ALA A 328 -16.61 -36.59 -2.10
C ALA A 328 -15.43 -36.55 -1.12
N LEU A 329 -14.26 -36.07 -1.58
CA LEU A 329 -13.07 -35.91 -0.74
C LEU A 329 -13.29 -34.86 0.36
N TYR A 330 -13.88 -33.71 0.03
CA TYR A 330 -14.23 -32.67 1.00
C TYR A 330 -15.21 -33.19 2.06
N GLN A 331 -16.26 -33.92 1.67
CA GLN A 331 -17.17 -34.56 2.62
C GLN A 331 -16.47 -35.61 3.50
N GLN A 332 -15.49 -36.34 2.97
CA GLN A 332 -14.64 -37.22 3.77
C GLN A 332 -13.87 -36.42 4.84
N THR A 333 -13.34 -35.23 4.52
CA THR A 333 -12.64 -34.40 5.52
C THR A 333 -13.57 -33.98 6.68
N ILE A 334 -14.85 -33.71 6.41
CA ILE A 334 -15.86 -33.40 7.44
C ILE A 334 -16.10 -34.63 8.32
N ASN A 335 -16.34 -35.79 7.70
CA ASN A 335 -16.60 -37.05 8.41
C ASN A 335 -15.39 -37.49 9.26
N ASP A 336 -14.18 -37.17 8.81
CA ASP A 336 -12.92 -37.40 9.53
C ASP A 336 -12.70 -36.45 10.72
N GLY A 337 -13.59 -35.47 10.94
CA GLY A 337 -13.59 -34.58 12.10
C GLY A 337 -12.67 -33.35 11.97
N ASN A 338 -12.18 -33.03 10.77
CA ASN A 338 -11.36 -31.84 10.54
C ASN A 338 -12.16 -30.55 10.82
N LYS A 339 -11.47 -29.48 11.25
CA LYS A 339 -12.06 -28.16 11.55
C LYS A 339 -11.69 -27.08 10.54
N LEU A 340 -10.67 -27.34 9.72
CA LEU A 340 -10.14 -26.47 8.69
C LEU A 340 -9.68 -27.36 7.53
N VAL A 341 -9.88 -26.89 6.30
CA VAL A 341 -9.31 -27.48 5.08
C VAL A 341 -8.28 -26.50 4.51
N ILE A 342 -7.14 -27.02 4.07
CA ILE A 342 -6.10 -26.28 3.34
C ILE A 342 -5.88 -27.02 2.02
N GLY A 343 -5.96 -26.30 0.90
CA GLY A 343 -6.18 -26.84 -0.43
C GLY A 343 -7.66 -26.82 -0.86
N PRO A 344 -7.98 -27.26 -2.10
CA PRO A 344 -7.09 -27.86 -3.09
C PRO A 344 -6.18 -26.83 -3.80
N LEU A 345 -5.28 -27.34 -4.66
CA LEU A 345 -4.33 -26.53 -5.46
C LEU A 345 -4.82 -26.26 -6.89
N GLU A 346 -5.54 -27.20 -7.52
CA GLU A 346 -6.03 -27.05 -8.89
C GLU A 346 -7.23 -26.09 -8.97
N LYS A 347 -7.20 -25.15 -9.93
CA LYS A 347 -8.31 -24.19 -10.12
C LYS A 347 -9.63 -24.91 -10.42
N GLU A 348 -9.56 -26.02 -11.14
CA GLU A 348 -10.68 -26.90 -11.49
C GLU A 348 -11.35 -27.48 -10.23
N HIS A 349 -10.55 -27.91 -9.25
CA HIS A 349 -11.05 -28.42 -7.98
C HIS A 349 -11.61 -27.31 -7.08
N VAL A 350 -10.97 -26.12 -7.05
CA VAL A 350 -11.51 -24.95 -6.35
C VAL A 350 -12.87 -24.52 -6.94
N SER A 351 -12.98 -24.48 -8.28
CA SER A 351 -14.24 -24.17 -8.98
C SER A 351 -15.34 -25.20 -8.70
N ALA A 352 -15.03 -26.49 -8.78
CA ALA A 352 -16.00 -27.56 -8.52
C ALA A 352 -16.50 -27.55 -7.06
N LEU A 353 -15.59 -27.35 -6.10
CA LEU A 353 -15.93 -27.26 -4.68
C LEU A 353 -16.80 -26.02 -4.38
N THR A 354 -16.45 -24.87 -4.99
CA THR A 354 -17.21 -23.62 -4.87
C THR A 354 -18.62 -23.75 -5.45
N ALA A 355 -18.77 -24.39 -6.61
CA ALA A 355 -20.06 -24.59 -7.27
C ALA A 355 -21.02 -25.47 -6.45
N SER A 356 -20.49 -26.44 -5.69
CA SER A 356 -21.29 -27.29 -4.79
C SER A 356 -21.67 -26.63 -3.46
N HIS A 357 -21.02 -25.52 -3.07
CA HIS A 357 -21.22 -24.83 -1.79
C HIS A 357 -21.57 -23.34 -1.95
N PRO A 358 -22.52 -22.92 -2.81
CA PRO A 358 -22.65 -21.55 -3.33
C PRO A 358 -23.00 -20.44 -2.30
N GLN A 359 -23.17 -20.76 -1.01
CA GLN A 359 -23.50 -19.79 0.05
C GLN A 359 -22.46 -19.81 1.19
N ALA A 360 -22.09 -20.99 1.67
CA ALA A 360 -21.17 -21.16 2.79
C ALA A 360 -20.44 -22.50 2.69
N MET A 361 -19.17 -22.51 3.08
CA MET A 361 -18.39 -23.73 3.26
C MET A 361 -18.71 -24.36 4.61
N SER A 362 -18.95 -25.68 4.64
CA SER A 362 -19.17 -26.44 5.89
C SER A 362 -17.99 -26.40 6.87
N LEU A 363 -16.77 -26.26 6.36
CA LEU A 363 -15.54 -25.99 7.10
C LEU A 363 -14.87 -24.75 6.49
N PRO A 364 -14.25 -23.88 7.29
CA PRO A 364 -13.29 -22.92 6.77
C PRO A 364 -12.29 -23.62 5.84
N THR A 365 -12.10 -23.07 4.64
CA THR A 365 -11.33 -23.71 3.56
C THR A 365 -10.39 -22.71 2.94
N LEU A 366 -9.08 -22.92 3.09
CA LEU A 366 -8.02 -22.13 2.45
C LEU A 366 -7.58 -22.81 1.15
N ALA A 367 -8.26 -22.52 0.05
CA ALA A 367 -7.84 -22.96 -1.28
C ALA A 367 -6.48 -22.35 -1.64
N LEU A 368 -5.56 -23.15 -2.17
CA LEU A 368 -4.20 -22.71 -2.52
C LEU A 368 -4.09 -22.17 -3.96
N ASN A 369 -5.20 -21.61 -4.44
CA ASN A 369 -5.31 -20.99 -5.76
C ASN A 369 -6.48 -20.00 -5.76
N ARG A 370 -6.54 -19.14 -6.78
CA ARG A 370 -7.64 -18.21 -6.99
C ARG A 370 -8.40 -18.52 -8.28
N ILE A 371 -9.73 -18.45 -8.19
CA ILE A 371 -10.65 -18.55 -9.33
C ILE A 371 -11.31 -17.18 -9.60
N ASP A 372 -11.68 -16.95 -10.86
CA ASP A 372 -12.30 -15.69 -11.28
C ASP A 372 -13.78 -15.65 -10.84
N GLY A 373 -14.25 -14.54 -10.24
CA GLY A 373 -15.64 -14.38 -9.79
C GLY A 373 -15.89 -13.18 -8.88
N GLU A 374 -17.13 -12.70 -8.84
CA GLU A 374 -17.54 -11.49 -8.07
C GLU A 374 -18.01 -11.79 -6.64
N ARG A 375 -18.35 -13.05 -6.34
CA ARG A 375 -18.83 -13.47 -5.02
C ARG A 375 -18.46 -14.92 -4.76
N PHE A 376 -17.97 -15.17 -3.54
CA PHE A 376 -17.59 -16.50 -3.09
C PHE A 376 -18.38 -16.92 -1.83
N PRO A 377 -18.45 -18.24 -1.53
CA PRO A 377 -19.07 -18.74 -0.31
C PRO A 377 -18.39 -18.21 0.94
N SER A 378 -19.18 -17.91 1.98
CA SER A 378 -18.60 -17.58 3.28
C SER A 378 -17.78 -18.76 3.83
N GLY A 379 -16.61 -18.46 4.39
CA GLY A 379 -15.65 -19.49 4.84
C GLY A 379 -14.77 -20.08 3.74
N LEU A 380 -14.95 -19.73 2.46
CA LEU A 380 -13.93 -19.97 1.43
C LEU A 380 -12.91 -18.83 1.47
N TYR A 381 -11.63 -19.21 1.55
CA TYR A 381 -10.48 -18.33 1.47
C TYR A 381 -9.60 -18.78 0.30
N GLN A 382 -9.00 -17.84 -0.44
CA GLN A 382 -8.23 -18.13 -1.65
C GLN A 382 -6.82 -17.51 -1.58
N PHE A 383 -5.80 -18.35 -1.53
CA PHE A 383 -4.39 -17.94 -1.40
C PHE A 383 -3.58 -18.50 -2.56
N GLY A 384 -3.23 -17.65 -3.52
CA GLY A 384 -2.49 -18.05 -4.72
C GLY A 384 -1.37 -17.07 -5.07
N LEU A 385 -0.32 -17.58 -5.71
CA LEU A 385 0.77 -16.76 -6.24
C LEU A 385 0.40 -16.24 -7.63
N ASN A 386 -0.64 -15.42 -7.72
CA ASN A 386 -1.16 -14.94 -9.01
C ASN A 386 -0.24 -13.85 -9.60
N PRO A 387 0.24 -14.01 -10.84
CA PRO A 387 1.03 -12.97 -11.53
C PRO A 387 0.23 -11.69 -11.82
N GLU A 388 -1.11 -11.76 -11.84
CA GLU A 388 -2.01 -10.62 -12.00
C GLU A 388 -1.93 -9.65 -10.80
N ASP A 389 -1.76 -10.16 -9.58
CA ASP A 389 -1.58 -9.33 -8.37
C ASP A 389 -0.23 -8.60 -8.42
N GLU A 390 0.82 -9.28 -8.88
CA GLU A 390 2.15 -8.70 -9.07
C GLU A 390 2.11 -7.58 -10.12
N ALA A 391 1.34 -7.75 -11.20
CA ALA A 391 1.08 -6.70 -12.18
C ALA A 391 0.41 -5.47 -11.56
N ALA A 392 -0.60 -5.66 -10.70
CA ALA A 392 -1.28 -4.55 -10.03
C ALA A 392 -0.34 -3.81 -9.07
N GLN A 393 0.44 -4.53 -8.24
CA GLN A 393 1.40 -3.91 -7.32
C GLN A 393 2.50 -3.12 -8.06
N ILE A 394 2.97 -3.59 -9.22
CA ILE A 394 3.95 -2.84 -10.03
C ILE A 394 3.35 -1.53 -10.58
N ALA A 395 2.06 -1.51 -10.93
CA ALA A 395 1.37 -0.28 -11.30
C ALA A 395 1.25 0.71 -10.12
N ASP A 396 1.04 0.21 -8.90
CA ASP A 396 1.06 1.04 -7.68
C ASP A 396 2.45 1.64 -7.40
N ILE A 397 3.50 0.81 -7.47
CA ILE A 397 4.90 1.25 -7.30
C ILE A 397 5.27 2.30 -8.35
N ALA A 398 4.86 2.11 -9.60
CA ALA A 398 5.12 3.06 -10.69
C ALA A 398 4.43 4.41 -10.47
N LEU A 399 3.20 4.41 -9.93
CA LEU A 399 2.48 5.64 -9.60
C LEU A 399 3.14 6.37 -8.43
N ALA A 400 3.54 5.63 -7.38
CA ALA A 400 4.25 6.19 -6.23
C ALA A 400 5.58 6.85 -6.64
N LYS A 401 6.22 6.40 -7.73
CA LYS A 401 7.40 7.04 -8.35
C LYS A 401 7.07 8.16 -9.35
N GLY A 402 5.83 8.65 -9.36
CA GLY A 402 5.41 9.81 -10.17
C GLY A 402 5.29 9.56 -11.67
N TYR A 403 5.45 8.32 -12.14
CA TYR A 403 5.32 7.98 -13.56
C TYR A 403 3.87 8.15 -14.03
N LYS A 404 3.71 8.52 -15.31
CA LYS A 404 2.40 8.80 -15.94
C LYS A 404 2.19 7.97 -17.21
N ARG A 405 3.25 7.46 -17.83
CA ARG A 405 3.26 6.86 -19.18
C ARG A 405 4.06 5.56 -19.23
N ALA A 406 3.36 4.45 -19.46
CA ALA A 406 3.94 3.11 -19.45
C ALA A 406 3.99 2.48 -20.85
N LEU A 407 5.02 1.65 -21.07
CA LEU A 407 5.09 0.67 -22.15
C LEU A 407 4.80 -0.73 -21.60
N VAL A 408 3.99 -1.53 -22.29
CA VAL A 408 3.70 -2.92 -21.87
C VAL A 408 4.34 -3.92 -22.83
N ILE A 409 5.14 -4.86 -22.30
CA ILE A 409 5.77 -5.94 -23.06
C ILE A 409 5.48 -7.27 -22.37
N THR A 410 4.76 -8.17 -23.05
CA THR A 410 4.37 -9.49 -22.49
C THR A 410 4.50 -10.62 -23.52
N PRO A 411 4.56 -11.90 -23.11
CA PRO A 411 4.51 -13.02 -24.05
C PRO A 411 3.12 -13.17 -24.68
N GLU A 412 3.07 -13.74 -25.88
CA GLU A 412 1.82 -14.19 -26.52
C GLU A 412 1.14 -15.32 -25.71
N GLY A 413 -0.20 -15.34 -25.74
CA GLY A 413 -1.03 -16.37 -25.09
C GLY A 413 -1.78 -15.88 -23.85
N SER A 414 -2.59 -16.78 -23.27
CA SER A 414 -3.54 -16.44 -22.20
C SER A 414 -2.87 -15.87 -20.94
N TRP A 415 -1.71 -16.41 -20.54
CA TRP A 415 -0.94 -15.93 -19.39
C TRP A 415 -0.48 -14.48 -19.58
N GLY A 416 0.18 -14.16 -20.70
CA GLY A 416 0.65 -12.81 -20.98
C GLY A 416 -0.47 -11.81 -21.19
N HIS A 417 -1.61 -12.26 -21.73
CA HIS A 417 -2.82 -11.43 -21.86
C HIS A 417 -3.44 -11.08 -20.50
N LYS A 418 -3.66 -12.06 -19.61
CA LYS A 418 -4.27 -11.82 -18.28
C LYS A 418 -3.44 -10.83 -17.45
N VAL A 419 -2.12 -10.99 -17.43
CA VAL A 419 -1.22 -10.08 -16.69
C VAL A 419 -1.16 -8.69 -17.32
N ALA A 420 -1.16 -8.58 -18.66
CA ALA A 420 -1.23 -7.29 -19.34
C ALA A 420 -2.53 -6.54 -19.04
N VAL A 421 -3.67 -7.25 -18.98
CA VAL A 421 -4.96 -6.67 -18.58
C VAL A 421 -4.92 -6.22 -17.12
N ALA A 422 -4.48 -7.06 -16.18
CA ALA A 422 -4.40 -6.70 -14.77
C ALA A 422 -3.53 -5.45 -14.51
N PHE A 423 -2.36 -5.36 -15.16
CA PHE A 423 -1.51 -4.17 -15.11
C PHE A 423 -2.21 -2.95 -15.72
N THR A 424 -2.80 -3.09 -16.92
CA THR A 424 -3.45 -1.98 -17.65
C THR A 424 -4.64 -1.44 -16.88
N ASP A 425 -5.50 -2.31 -16.37
CA ASP A 425 -6.69 -1.95 -15.60
C ASP A 425 -6.33 -1.22 -14.31
N ARG A 426 -5.29 -1.66 -13.59
CA ARG A 426 -4.80 -0.95 -12.40
C ARG A 426 -4.19 0.39 -12.79
N TRP A 427 -3.28 0.42 -13.77
CA TRP A 427 -2.60 1.63 -14.22
C TRP A 427 -3.57 2.72 -14.68
N GLN A 428 -4.59 2.37 -15.47
CA GLN A 428 -5.60 3.31 -15.95
C GLN A 428 -6.53 3.82 -14.82
N LYS A 429 -6.88 2.97 -13.85
CA LYS A 429 -7.64 3.39 -12.65
C LYS A 429 -6.87 4.40 -11.79
N LEU A 430 -5.55 4.36 -11.83
CA LEU A 430 -4.65 5.31 -11.16
C LEU A 430 -4.39 6.58 -12.00
N GLY A 431 -5.03 6.74 -13.17
CA GLY A 431 -4.84 7.87 -14.08
C GLY A 431 -3.65 7.74 -15.03
N GLY A 432 -2.92 6.62 -15.00
CA GLY A 432 -1.79 6.34 -15.86
C GLY A 432 -2.18 6.00 -17.30
N GLN A 433 -1.31 6.34 -18.25
CA GLN A 433 -1.52 6.12 -19.68
C GLN A 433 -0.66 4.95 -20.19
N ILE A 434 -1.25 4.07 -21.01
CA ILE A 434 -0.51 3.05 -21.79
C ILE A 434 -0.22 3.64 -23.16
N VAL A 435 1.06 3.86 -23.46
CA VAL A 435 1.49 4.52 -24.70
C VAL A 435 1.63 3.53 -25.86
N ALA A 436 2.04 2.30 -25.55
CA ALA A 436 1.90 1.15 -26.45
C ALA A 436 2.00 -0.17 -25.65
N SER A 437 1.47 -1.23 -26.25
CA SER A 437 1.61 -2.61 -25.77
C SER A 437 2.09 -3.50 -26.91
N GLN A 438 3.00 -4.44 -26.63
CA GLN A 438 3.57 -5.36 -27.61
C GLN A 438 3.69 -6.76 -27.02
N THR A 439 3.29 -7.76 -27.79
CA THR A 439 3.50 -9.16 -27.45
C THR A 439 4.76 -9.74 -28.12
N PHE A 440 5.41 -10.73 -27.52
CA PHE A 440 6.51 -11.49 -28.12
C PHE A 440 6.24 -13.00 -28.13
N ASP A 441 6.84 -13.72 -29.09
CA ASP A 441 6.71 -15.18 -29.17
C ASP A 441 7.89 -15.86 -28.47
N SER A 442 7.62 -16.44 -27.30
CA SER A 442 8.56 -17.22 -26.48
C SER A 442 9.28 -18.37 -27.22
N ASN A 443 8.76 -18.83 -28.36
CA ASN A 443 9.30 -19.98 -29.09
C ASN A 443 10.13 -19.59 -30.32
N LYS A 444 10.00 -18.34 -30.82
CA LYS A 444 10.61 -17.93 -32.10
C LYS A 444 11.79 -16.96 -31.95
N ASN A 445 12.19 -16.61 -30.73
CA ASN A 445 13.28 -15.67 -30.41
C ASN A 445 13.25 -14.37 -31.24
N ASN A 446 12.07 -13.91 -31.65
CA ASN A 446 11.90 -12.83 -32.63
C ASN A 446 12.08 -11.42 -32.03
N TYR A 447 12.26 -11.33 -30.71
CA TYR A 447 12.33 -10.14 -29.85
C TYR A 447 12.80 -8.85 -30.54
N SER A 448 13.95 -8.84 -31.25
CA SER A 448 14.48 -7.62 -31.86
C SER A 448 13.53 -6.96 -32.86
N LYS A 449 12.70 -7.71 -33.58
CA LYS A 449 11.74 -7.12 -34.54
C LYS A 449 10.60 -6.42 -33.81
N GLN A 450 10.05 -7.06 -32.79
CA GLN A 450 9.02 -6.53 -31.92
C GLN A 450 9.50 -5.26 -31.19
N ILE A 451 10.67 -5.33 -30.55
CA ILE A 451 11.27 -4.19 -29.81
C ILE A 451 11.53 -2.99 -30.73
N LYS A 452 12.11 -3.21 -31.92
CA LYS A 452 12.35 -2.13 -32.90
C LYS A 452 11.06 -1.44 -33.36
N SER A 453 9.99 -2.23 -33.55
CA SER A 453 8.68 -1.73 -33.97
C SER A 453 8.00 -0.91 -32.88
N ILE A 454 7.90 -1.42 -31.64
CA ILE A 454 7.22 -0.70 -30.56
C ILE A 454 7.95 0.58 -30.16
N LEU A 455 9.28 0.63 -30.23
CA LEU A 455 10.05 1.85 -29.95
C LEU A 455 9.96 2.91 -31.07
N ASN A 456 9.10 2.75 -32.09
CA ASN A 456 8.87 3.69 -33.20
C ASN A 456 10.13 4.04 -34.04
N ILE A 457 11.23 3.29 -33.90
CA ILE A 457 12.49 3.53 -34.64
C ILE A 457 12.25 3.57 -36.15
N ASP A 458 11.32 2.74 -36.64
CA ASP A 458 10.92 2.70 -38.05
C ASP A 458 10.31 4.03 -38.56
N LYS A 459 9.52 4.74 -37.75
CA LYS A 459 8.96 6.05 -38.14
C LYS A 459 10.04 7.14 -38.20
N SER A 460 11.04 7.06 -37.32
CA SER A 460 12.17 7.97 -37.31
C SER A 460 13.10 7.71 -38.51
N GLN A 461 13.33 6.44 -38.87
CA GLN A 461 14.04 6.04 -40.10
C GLN A 461 13.29 6.43 -41.38
N GLN A 462 11.96 6.26 -41.43
CA GLN A 462 11.15 6.72 -42.57
C GLN A 462 11.14 8.24 -42.70
N ARG A 463 11.10 8.99 -41.58
CA ARG A 463 11.24 10.46 -41.59
C ARG A 463 12.60 10.88 -42.12
N LEU A 464 13.68 10.21 -41.71
CA LEU A 464 15.02 10.43 -42.25
C LEU A 464 15.11 10.17 -43.76
N GLN A 465 14.58 9.03 -44.23
CA GLN A 465 14.54 8.70 -45.66
C GLN A 465 13.76 9.74 -46.47
N ARG A 466 12.60 10.18 -45.95
CA ARG A 466 11.79 11.23 -46.57
C ARG A 466 12.50 12.59 -46.58
N LEU A 467 13.23 12.94 -45.51
CA LEU A 467 14.09 14.13 -45.51
C LEU A 467 15.20 13.99 -46.55
N GLN A 468 15.95 12.89 -46.58
CA GLN A 468 17.02 12.65 -47.57
C GLN A 468 16.51 12.78 -49.03
N GLN A 469 15.29 12.31 -49.31
CA GLN A 469 14.62 12.47 -50.61
C GLN A 469 14.24 13.92 -50.94
N ILE A 470 13.98 14.77 -49.94
CA ILE A 470 13.59 16.17 -50.12
C ILE A 470 14.82 17.10 -50.18
N ILE A 471 15.80 16.92 -49.29
CA ILE A 471 16.95 17.83 -49.13
C ILE A 471 18.24 17.33 -49.81
N GLY A 472 18.28 16.10 -50.33
CA GLY A 472 19.43 15.55 -51.07
C GLY A 472 20.71 15.28 -50.26
N ILE A 473 20.70 15.60 -48.96
CA ILE A 473 21.84 15.48 -48.04
C ILE A 473 21.50 14.41 -46.99
N ARG A 474 22.50 13.64 -46.54
CA ARG A 474 22.38 12.82 -45.33
C ARG A 474 22.71 13.70 -44.10
N PRO A 475 21.72 14.16 -43.31
CA PRO A 475 22.04 14.84 -42.05
C PRO A 475 22.69 13.84 -41.08
N ASN A 476 23.53 14.35 -40.18
CA ASN A 476 23.94 13.58 -39.00
C ASN A 476 22.66 13.25 -38.20
N TYR A 477 22.38 11.96 -38.07
CA TYR A 477 21.11 11.46 -37.53
C TYR A 477 21.36 10.61 -36.28
N GLU A 478 21.09 11.24 -35.15
CA GLU A 478 20.68 10.65 -33.88
C GLU A 478 19.37 9.84 -34.01
N PRO A 479 19.25 8.51 -33.81
CA PRO A 479 17.91 7.91 -33.76
C PRO A 479 17.12 8.48 -32.59
N TYR A 480 16.06 9.21 -32.91
CA TYR A 480 15.26 9.96 -31.93
C TYR A 480 14.66 9.02 -30.87
N ARG A 481 15.02 9.23 -29.59
CA ARG A 481 14.43 8.52 -28.44
C ARG A 481 12.93 8.83 -28.33
N ARG A 482 12.15 7.84 -27.88
CA ARG A 482 10.78 8.05 -27.39
C ARG A 482 10.86 8.76 -26.02
N THR A 483 10.63 10.07 -26.00
CA THR A 483 10.51 10.87 -24.76
C THR A 483 9.07 10.86 -24.20
N ASP A 484 8.18 10.07 -24.81
CA ASP A 484 6.79 9.84 -24.44
C ASP A 484 6.60 8.69 -23.43
N LEU A 485 7.68 8.07 -22.94
CA LEU A 485 7.66 6.94 -22.00
C LEU A 485 8.40 7.28 -20.72
N ASP A 486 7.86 6.84 -19.58
CA ASP A 486 8.49 7.01 -18.27
C ASP A 486 9.07 5.68 -17.76
N PHE A 487 8.44 4.54 -18.08
CA PHE A 487 8.95 3.21 -17.79
C PHE A 487 8.39 2.12 -18.71
N ILE A 488 8.98 0.92 -18.63
CA ILE A 488 8.53 -0.31 -19.31
C ILE A 488 8.09 -1.33 -18.26
N PHE A 489 6.85 -1.80 -18.35
CA PHE A 489 6.39 -3.02 -17.69
C PHE A 489 6.71 -4.24 -18.57
N LEU A 490 7.49 -5.18 -18.04
CA LEU A 490 7.95 -6.38 -18.72
C LEU A 490 7.50 -7.64 -17.98
N LEU A 491 6.60 -8.42 -18.58
CA LEU A 491 6.41 -9.82 -18.21
C LEU A 491 7.34 -10.68 -19.06
N ALA A 492 8.29 -11.36 -18.44
CA ALA A 492 9.19 -12.30 -19.10
C ALA A 492 9.73 -13.33 -18.11
N ARG A 493 10.06 -14.53 -18.61
CA ARG A 493 10.81 -15.58 -17.90
C ARG A 493 12.31 -15.26 -17.93
N PRO A 494 13.19 -15.93 -17.14
CA PRO A 494 14.58 -15.49 -17.01
C PRO A 494 15.37 -15.50 -18.33
N ASN A 495 15.16 -16.48 -19.20
CA ASN A 495 15.82 -16.51 -20.51
C ASN A 495 15.25 -15.48 -21.51
N GLU A 496 13.97 -15.12 -21.36
CA GLU A 496 13.31 -14.10 -22.19
C GLU A 496 13.80 -12.71 -21.76
N GLY A 497 13.88 -12.45 -20.45
CA GLY A 497 14.43 -11.22 -19.87
C GLY A 497 15.87 -10.95 -20.31
N ARG A 498 16.74 -11.97 -20.18
CA ARG A 498 18.15 -11.90 -20.62
C ARG A 498 18.30 -11.69 -22.14
N ALA A 499 17.29 -11.99 -22.94
CA ALA A 499 17.29 -11.65 -24.37
C ALA A 499 16.71 -10.24 -24.63
N ILE A 500 15.67 -9.84 -23.90
CA ILE A 500 14.93 -8.60 -24.14
C ILE A 500 15.65 -7.35 -23.60
N LYS A 501 16.21 -7.39 -22.37
CA LYS A 501 16.85 -6.21 -21.76
C LYS A 501 18.09 -5.71 -22.54
N PRO A 502 19.00 -6.57 -23.05
CA PRO A 502 20.07 -6.11 -23.93
C PRO A 502 19.58 -5.52 -25.25
N LEU A 503 18.47 -6.04 -25.80
CA LEU A 503 17.85 -5.49 -27.02
C LEU A 503 17.21 -4.12 -26.77
N LEU A 504 16.59 -3.89 -25.60
CA LEU A 504 16.11 -2.55 -25.21
C LEU A 504 17.26 -1.55 -25.16
N ALA A 505 18.40 -1.93 -24.56
CA ALA A 505 19.59 -1.08 -24.52
C ALA A 505 20.16 -0.79 -25.93
N TYR A 506 20.28 -1.83 -26.77
CA TYR A 506 20.73 -1.69 -28.16
C TYR A 506 19.82 -0.79 -29.02
N HIS A 507 18.52 -0.78 -28.74
CA HIS A 507 17.52 0.05 -29.42
C HIS A 507 17.26 1.40 -28.71
N TYR A 508 18.26 1.93 -27.97
CA TYR A 508 18.25 3.25 -27.33
C TYR A 508 17.12 3.47 -26.30
N ALA A 509 16.74 2.40 -25.60
CA ALA A 509 15.84 2.40 -24.44
C ALA A 509 16.52 1.77 -23.21
N GLY A 510 17.85 1.94 -23.09
CA GLY A 510 18.65 1.39 -21.98
C GLY A 510 18.50 2.17 -20.68
N ASP A 511 18.28 3.47 -20.82
CA ASP A 511 18.01 4.50 -19.81
C ASP A 511 16.57 4.47 -19.26
N ILE A 512 15.62 3.84 -19.98
CA ILE A 512 14.25 3.71 -19.51
C ILE A 512 14.16 2.63 -18.40
N PRO A 513 13.61 2.94 -17.21
CA PRO A 513 13.36 1.97 -16.16
C PRO A 513 12.53 0.77 -16.63
N VAL A 514 12.96 -0.44 -16.29
CA VAL A 514 12.22 -1.67 -16.59
C VAL A 514 11.74 -2.29 -15.28
N TYR A 515 10.42 -2.45 -15.15
CA TYR A 515 9.77 -3.11 -14.03
C TYR A 515 9.18 -4.45 -14.46
N ALA A 516 9.39 -5.51 -13.68
CA ALA A 516 8.97 -6.86 -14.02
C ALA A 516 8.36 -7.61 -12.81
N THR A 517 7.59 -8.66 -13.10
CA THR A 517 7.08 -9.58 -12.06
C THR A 517 8.18 -10.55 -11.60
N SER A 518 7.92 -11.32 -10.54
CA SER A 518 8.84 -12.34 -9.99
C SER A 518 9.35 -13.35 -11.02
N HIS A 519 8.66 -13.48 -12.15
CA HIS A 519 8.95 -14.44 -13.21
C HIS A 519 10.24 -14.13 -13.96
N ILE A 520 10.73 -12.88 -13.92
CA ILE A 520 12.00 -12.48 -14.53
C ILE A 520 13.20 -13.16 -13.86
N TYR A 521 13.07 -13.50 -12.57
CA TYR A 521 14.16 -14.03 -11.76
C TYR A 521 13.87 -15.47 -11.32
N ARG A 522 14.91 -16.32 -11.36
CA ARG A 522 14.78 -17.73 -10.98
C ARG A 522 14.63 -17.93 -9.47
N GLY A 523 15.03 -16.96 -8.65
CA GLY A 523 15.11 -17.12 -7.20
C GLY A 523 16.37 -17.84 -6.71
N SER A 524 17.39 -17.93 -7.57
CA SER A 524 18.68 -18.57 -7.28
C SER A 524 19.79 -17.81 -7.99
N LYS A 525 20.85 -17.43 -7.27
CA LYS A 525 21.98 -16.65 -7.80
C LYS A 525 22.60 -17.30 -9.04
N ALA A 526 22.60 -16.59 -10.17
CA ALA A 526 23.35 -16.97 -11.37
C ALA A 526 24.07 -15.75 -11.99
N PRO A 527 25.03 -15.10 -11.29
CA PRO A 527 25.48 -13.74 -11.62
C PRO A 527 25.93 -13.54 -13.07
N THR A 528 26.71 -14.46 -13.62
CA THR A 528 27.17 -14.42 -15.03
C THR A 528 26.04 -14.43 -16.06
N LYS A 529 24.86 -14.97 -15.71
CA LYS A 529 23.67 -14.99 -16.58
C LYS A 529 22.71 -13.84 -16.30
N ASP A 530 22.66 -13.38 -15.05
CA ASP A 530 21.74 -12.32 -14.63
C ASP A 530 22.31 -10.91 -14.87
N GLN A 531 23.59 -10.79 -15.24
CA GLN A 531 24.17 -9.55 -15.78
C GLN A 531 23.40 -8.99 -16.98
N ASP A 532 22.84 -9.84 -17.84
CA ASP A 532 22.03 -9.41 -19.00
C ASP A 532 20.72 -8.68 -18.59
N ILE A 533 20.27 -8.84 -17.34
CA ILE A 533 19.10 -8.18 -16.77
C ILE A 533 19.45 -7.15 -15.68
N ASN A 534 20.71 -6.68 -15.62
CA ASN A 534 21.10 -5.57 -14.75
C ASN A 534 20.19 -4.33 -14.95
N GLY A 535 19.86 -3.67 -13.84
CA GLY A 535 18.96 -2.50 -13.81
C GLY A 535 17.49 -2.83 -14.07
N VAL A 536 17.11 -4.11 -14.17
CA VAL A 536 15.70 -4.51 -14.10
C VAL A 536 15.26 -4.51 -12.64
N ARG A 537 14.21 -3.74 -12.37
CA ARG A 537 13.50 -3.71 -11.09
C ARG A 537 12.39 -4.75 -11.14
N PHE A 538 12.19 -5.50 -10.07
CA PHE A 538 11.15 -6.52 -10.01
C PHE A 538 10.71 -6.76 -8.58
N ILE A 539 9.49 -7.26 -8.43
CA ILE A 539 8.98 -7.68 -7.12
C ILE A 539 9.06 -9.19 -6.97
N ASP A 540 9.35 -9.66 -5.75
CA ASP A 540 9.36 -11.08 -5.41
C ASP A 540 9.03 -11.28 -3.93
N ILE A 541 8.82 -12.54 -3.56
CA ILE A 541 8.53 -12.90 -2.18
C ILE A 541 9.76 -12.73 -1.27
N PRO A 542 9.61 -12.29 0.01
CA PRO A 542 10.71 -12.14 0.97
C PRO A 542 11.61 -13.37 1.08
N TRP A 543 11.03 -14.58 1.00
CA TRP A 543 11.75 -15.85 0.98
C TRP A 543 12.88 -15.92 -0.05
N ILE A 544 12.74 -15.30 -1.22
CA ILE A 544 13.78 -15.35 -2.26
C ILE A 544 15.02 -14.58 -1.84
N PHE A 545 14.83 -13.44 -1.17
CA PHE A 545 15.88 -12.51 -0.81
C PHE A 545 16.61 -12.87 0.48
N ASN A 546 15.92 -13.48 1.44
CA ASN A 546 16.55 -13.93 2.68
C ASN A 546 17.07 -15.37 2.54
N GLU A 547 18.37 -15.53 2.26
CA GLU A 547 19.06 -16.84 2.19
C GLU A 547 19.47 -17.37 3.58
N GLU A 548 19.36 -16.55 4.63
CA GLU A 548 19.72 -16.92 6.01
C GLU A 548 18.56 -17.47 6.85
N LEU A 549 17.34 -17.50 6.29
CA LEU A 549 16.19 -18.19 6.91
C LEU A 549 16.52 -19.65 7.23
N GLU A 550 16.56 -20.00 8.51
CA GLU A 550 16.89 -21.36 8.98
C GLU A 550 16.02 -22.42 8.30
N ILE A 551 14.71 -22.18 8.21
CA ILE A 551 13.76 -23.05 7.51
C ILE A 551 14.06 -23.24 6.02
N ARG A 552 14.52 -22.19 5.33
CA ARG A 552 14.94 -22.25 3.92
C ARG A 552 16.22 -23.06 3.77
N GLN A 553 17.18 -22.87 4.66
CA GLN A 553 18.42 -23.65 4.69
C GLN A 553 18.15 -25.12 4.98
N ALA A 554 17.28 -25.44 5.95
CA ALA A 554 16.87 -26.80 6.28
C ALA A 554 16.24 -27.52 5.07
N ILE A 555 15.31 -26.85 4.36
CA ILE A 555 14.72 -27.37 3.12
C ILE A 555 15.78 -27.59 2.02
N ASN A 556 16.69 -26.63 1.82
CA ASN A 556 17.71 -26.70 0.79
C ASN A 556 18.75 -27.81 1.05
N ASN A 557 19.10 -28.03 2.31
CA ASN A 557 20.01 -29.10 2.72
C ASN A 557 19.33 -30.49 2.68
N GLY A 558 18.03 -30.55 2.99
CA GLY A 558 17.27 -31.81 3.01
C GLY A 558 16.74 -32.27 1.64
N ILE A 559 16.52 -31.36 0.68
CA ILE A 559 15.83 -31.67 -0.58
C ILE A 559 16.65 -31.16 -1.79
N PRO A 560 17.41 -32.03 -2.48
CA PRO A 560 18.27 -31.61 -3.61
C PRO A 560 17.56 -30.92 -4.78
N SER A 561 16.25 -31.15 -4.96
CA SER A 561 15.43 -30.48 -5.98
C SER A 561 14.87 -29.12 -5.54
N SER A 562 15.12 -28.67 -4.30
CA SER A 562 14.51 -27.46 -3.76
C SER A 562 14.72 -26.17 -4.56
N PRO A 563 15.84 -25.95 -5.29
CA PRO A 563 16.04 -24.68 -6.02
C PRO A 563 15.03 -24.46 -7.15
N GLY A 564 14.32 -25.51 -7.59
CA GLY A 564 13.26 -25.40 -8.60
C GLY A 564 11.91 -24.92 -8.05
N TYR A 565 11.70 -24.96 -6.72
CA TYR A 565 10.37 -24.83 -6.11
C TYR A 565 10.33 -23.87 -4.90
N GLN A 566 11.32 -22.98 -4.75
CA GLN A 566 11.43 -22.04 -3.61
C GLN A 566 10.10 -21.34 -3.24
N ARG A 567 9.40 -20.76 -4.23
CA ARG A 567 8.11 -20.08 -4.00
C ARG A 567 6.97 -21.03 -3.58
N MET A 568 7.05 -22.32 -3.91
CA MET A 568 6.10 -23.34 -3.45
C MET A 568 6.35 -23.77 -2.01
N TYR A 569 7.62 -23.85 -1.58
CA TYR A 569 7.94 -24.09 -0.18
C TYR A 569 7.44 -22.92 0.69
N ALA A 570 7.72 -21.68 0.28
CA ALA A 570 7.22 -20.48 0.95
C ALA A 570 5.68 -20.45 1.02
N LEU A 571 4.99 -20.78 -0.08
CA LEU A 571 3.53 -20.95 -0.08
C LEU A 571 3.07 -22.01 0.94
N GLY A 572 3.78 -23.13 1.05
CA GLY A 572 3.53 -24.16 2.06
C GLY A 572 3.70 -23.67 3.50
N VAL A 573 4.80 -22.96 3.77
CA VAL A 573 5.10 -22.35 5.08
C VAL A 573 3.99 -21.38 5.49
N ASP A 574 3.62 -20.46 4.62
CA ASP A 574 2.56 -19.49 4.92
C ASP A 574 1.17 -20.15 4.99
N SER A 575 0.91 -21.18 4.17
CA SER A 575 -0.34 -21.96 4.27
C SER A 575 -0.47 -22.63 5.64
N PHE A 576 0.63 -23.09 6.23
CA PHE A 576 0.64 -23.52 7.62
C PHE A 576 0.40 -22.34 8.56
N ARG A 577 1.20 -21.26 8.50
CA ARG A 577 1.09 -20.12 9.45
C ARG A 577 -0.31 -19.46 9.42
N LEU A 578 -0.97 -19.40 8.27
CA LEU A 578 -2.34 -18.90 8.11
C LEU A 578 -3.40 -19.74 8.83
N HIS A 579 -3.16 -21.01 9.17
CA HIS A 579 -4.18 -21.89 9.77
C HIS A 579 -4.79 -21.33 11.07
N LEU A 580 -4.03 -20.51 11.80
CA LEU A 580 -4.49 -19.77 12.97
C LEU A 580 -4.95 -18.34 12.64
N ARG A 581 -4.32 -17.71 11.64
CA ARG A 581 -4.43 -16.26 11.38
C ARG A 581 -5.54 -15.86 10.40
N LEU A 582 -6.23 -16.80 9.75
CA LEU A 582 -7.39 -16.48 8.88
C LEU A 582 -8.48 -15.66 9.60
N LYS A 583 -8.70 -15.90 10.91
CA LYS A 583 -9.63 -15.09 11.72
C LYS A 583 -9.08 -13.71 12.03
N GLN A 584 -7.77 -13.59 12.31
CA GLN A 584 -7.08 -12.30 12.48
C GLN A 584 -7.28 -11.43 11.23
N LEU A 585 -6.97 -11.97 10.05
CA LEU A 585 -7.12 -11.27 8.77
C LEU A 585 -8.56 -10.87 8.45
N ARG A 586 -9.56 -11.70 8.80
CA ARG A 586 -10.98 -11.39 8.56
C ARG A 586 -11.53 -10.30 9.49
N ASN A 587 -11.04 -10.21 10.73
CA ASN A 587 -11.67 -9.40 11.77
C ASN A 587 -11.20 -7.93 11.81
N GLY A 588 -10.51 -7.43 10.77
CA GLY A 588 -10.16 -6.01 10.65
C GLY A 588 -9.64 -5.62 9.27
N ASP A 589 -10.17 -4.54 8.70
CA ASP A 589 -9.93 -4.07 7.32
C ASP A 589 -8.47 -3.76 6.96
N ARG A 590 -7.56 -3.79 7.95
CA ARG A 590 -6.13 -3.47 7.83
C ARG A 590 -5.22 -4.46 8.57
N ASN A 591 -5.76 -5.60 9.01
CA ASN A 591 -4.94 -6.62 9.64
C ASN A 591 -4.03 -7.28 8.61
N GLN A 592 -2.74 -7.33 8.94
CA GLN A 592 -1.67 -7.88 8.11
C GLN A 592 -0.98 -9.05 8.83
N VAL A 593 -0.51 -10.02 8.05
CA VAL A 593 0.32 -11.14 8.50
C VAL A 593 1.60 -11.12 7.68
N PHE A 594 2.75 -11.00 8.32
CA PHE A 594 4.04 -11.00 7.62
C PHE A 594 4.47 -12.44 7.33
N GLY A 595 4.37 -12.82 6.06
CA GLY A 595 4.67 -14.17 5.57
C GLY A 595 5.90 -14.24 4.68
N GLU A 596 6.36 -15.45 4.44
CA GLU A 596 7.46 -15.75 3.52
C GLU A 596 7.10 -15.41 2.06
N THR A 597 5.81 -15.34 1.75
CA THR A 597 5.23 -15.01 0.43
C THR A 597 4.83 -13.53 0.26
N GLY A 598 5.09 -12.69 1.26
CA GLY A 598 4.80 -11.25 1.28
C GLY A 598 4.08 -10.79 2.54
N THR A 599 3.74 -9.50 2.62
CA THR A 599 2.76 -9.04 3.61
C THR A 599 1.37 -9.48 3.15
N LEU A 600 0.68 -10.27 3.97
CA LEU A 600 -0.59 -10.90 3.63
C LEU A 600 -1.75 -10.11 4.24
N SER A 601 -2.72 -9.75 3.42
CA SER A 601 -4.00 -9.17 3.83
C SER A 601 -5.16 -9.98 3.25
N LEU A 602 -6.40 -9.74 3.71
CA LEU A 602 -7.60 -10.39 3.19
C LEU A 602 -8.56 -9.35 2.62
N ASN A 603 -8.93 -9.49 1.36
CA ASN A 603 -9.92 -8.63 0.74
C ASN A 603 -11.37 -9.09 0.99
N MET A 604 -12.34 -8.24 0.63
CA MET A 604 -13.77 -8.49 0.83
C MET A 604 -14.32 -9.75 0.10
N LEU A 605 -13.58 -10.30 -0.87
CA LEU A 605 -13.93 -11.53 -1.59
C LEU A 605 -13.38 -12.80 -0.93
N GLY A 606 -12.73 -12.68 0.24
CA GLY A 606 -12.06 -13.81 0.89
C GLY A 606 -10.74 -14.20 0.22
N GLN A 607 -10.17 -13.33 -0.62
CA GLN A 607 -8.91 -13.62 -1.29
C GLN A 607 -7.75 -13.02 -0.48
N ILE A 608 -6.72 -13.83 -0.26
CA ILE A 608 -5.45 -13.35 0.29
C ILE A 608 -4.76 -12.53 -0.79
N GLU A 609 -4.47 -11.27 -0.47
CA GLU A 609 -3.64 -10.36 -1.25
C GLU A 609 -2.22 -10.37 -0.65
N ARG A 610 -1.22 -10.07 -1.48
CA ARG A 610 0.20 -10.16 -1.12
C ARG A 610 0.91 -8.88 -1.56
N GLU A 611 1.56 -8.20 -0.63
CA GLU A 611 2.50 -7.12 -0.93
C GLU A 611 3.93 -7.71 -0.96
N LEU A 612 4.60 -7.58 -2.11
CA LEU A 612 5.92 -8.17 -2.38
C LEU A 612 7.04 -7.13 -2.27
N SER A 613 8.25 -7.60 -1.97
CA SER A 613 9.41 -6.73 -1.84
C SER A 613 9.98 -6.36 -3.22
N LEU A 614 10.24 -5.07 -3.43
CA LEU A 614 10.92 -4.57 -4.63
C LEU A 614 12.43 -4.83 -4.55
N ALA A 615 13.01 -5.32 -5.63
CA ALA A 615 14.43 -5.55 -5.79
C ALA A 615 14.91 -5.04 -7.15
N GLU A 616 16.22 -4.84 -7.27
CA GLU A 616 16.90 -4.50 -8.52
C GLU A 616 18.03 -5.50 -8.78
N ILE A 617 18.21 -5.93 -10.02
CA ILE A 617 19.38 -6.74 -10.39
C ILE A 617 20.60 -5.81 -10.51
N GLN A 618 21.55 -5.96 -9.60
CA GLN A 618 22.82 -5.24 -9.59
C GLN A 618 23.97 -6.24 -9.72
N ASN A 619 24.84 -6.06 -10.72
CA ASN A 619 25.97 -6.96 -10.99
C ASN A 619 25.59 -8.47 -11.12
N GLY A 620 24.37 -8.76 -11.60
CA GLY A 620 23.81 -10.10 -11.70
C GLY A 620 23.27 -10.69 -10.39
N ILE A 621 23.14 -9.88 -9.34
CA ILE A 621 22.60 -10.29 -8.04
C ILE A 621 21.31 -9.49 -7.79
N ALA A 622 20.26 -10.16 -7.31
CA ALA A 622 19.07 -9.48 -6.85
C ALA A 622 19.35 -8.80 -5.50
N VAL A 623 19.38 -7.47 -5.49
CA VAL A 623 19.49 -6.65 -4.29
C VAL A 623 18.11 -6.13 -3.95
N VAL A 624 17.60 -6.44 -2.75
CA VAL A 624 16.44 -5.72 -2.22
C VAL A 624 16.90 -4.32 -1.93
N ASN A 625 16.46 -3.38 -2.75
CA ASN A 625 16.47 -2.00 -2.33
C ASN A 625 15.38 -1.92 -1.24
N PRO A 626 15.69 -1.60 0.03
CA PRO A 626 14.67 -0.94 0.84
C PRO A 626 14.18 0.29 0.06
N ILE A 627 13.02 0.84 0.38
CA ILE A 627 12.56 2.07 -0.27
C ILE A 627 13.31 3.29 0.31
N THR A 628 14.65 3.22 0.27
CA THR A 628 15.55 4.33 0.51
C THR A 628 15.61 5.17 -0.74
N ALA A 629 14.86 6.28 -0.73
CA ALA A 629 15.33 7.47 -1.41
C ALA A 629 16.74 7.84 -0.90
N THR A 630 17.48 8.60 -1.71
CA THR A 630 18.84 9.13 -1.44
C THR A 630 20.00 8.12 -1.44
N GLU A 631 20.59 7.94 -2.63
CA GLU A 631 22.03 8.17 -2.73
C GLU A 631 22.28 9.66 -2.43
N THR A 632 22.65 9.99 -1.20
CA THR A 632 23.46 11.17 -0.90
C THR A 632 24.67 10.73 -0.11
N GLU A 633 25.79 10.55 -0.81
CA GLU A 633 27.10 10.59 -0.17
C GLU A 633 27.28 11.96 0.48
N LEU A 634 27.41 11.97 1.80
CA LEU A 634 28.00 13.10 2.53
C LEU A 634 29.51 13.13 2.28
N PRO A 635 30.15 14.31 2.25
CA PRO A 635 31.50 14.48 2.77
C PRO A 635 31.51 14.48 4.31
#